data_AF-A0A0E9M209-F1
#
_entry.id   AF-A0A0E9M209-F1
#
_cell.length_a   1.000
_cell.length_b   1.000
_cell.length_c   1.000
_cell.angle_alpha   90.00
_cell.angle_beta   90.00
_cell.angle_gamma   90.00
#
_symmetry.space_group_name_H-M   'P 1'
#
loop_
_entity.id
_entity.type
_entity.pdbx_description
1 polymer ?
#
loop_
_entity_poly.entity_id
_entity_poly.type
_entity_poly.pdbx_seq_one_letter_code
_entity_poly.pdbx_strand_id
1 'polypeptide(L)'
;MVSPALYLSGDAGTIKYRHLWQVFDQIMVSRSFFETERPIFMEKPEMRIIDFPFLLERDDKFGGDQPFRTYVGMRYHGGYSDHLPVWWNLKRAP
;
A
#
# COMPACT_ATOMS: atom_id res chain seq x y z
N MET A 1 12.02 -6.19 14.62
CA MET A 1 11.05 -6.15 13.50
C MET A 1 11.06 -4.73 12.95
N VAL A 2 10.99 -4.54 11.63
CA VAL A 2 11.00 -3.22 10.98
C VAL A 2 9.76 -3.14 10.09
N SER A 3 9.09 -1.98 10.06
CA SER A 3 8.04 -1.70 9.08
C SER A 3 8.65 -0.84 7.97
N PRO A 4 8.76 -1.33 6.72
CA PRO A 4 9.23 -0.51 5.61
C PRO A 4 8.26 0.64 5.24
N ALA A 5 7.04 0.63 5.78
CA ALA A 5 6.09 1.74 5.64
C ALA A 5 6.62 3.08 6.17
N LEU A 6 7.59 3.06 7.10
CA LEU A 6 8.24 4.25 7.65
C LEU A 6 8.99 5.08 6.59
N TYR A 7 9.25 4.51 5.42
CA TYR A 7 9.97 5.16 4.32
C TYR A 7 9.05 5.65 3.19
N LEU A 8 7.73 5.54 3.35
CA LEU A 8 6.75 6.09 2.41
C LEU A 8 6.68 7.62 2.49
N SER A 9 6.25 8.26 1.40
CA SER A 9 5.98 9.70 1.38
C SER A 9 4.77 10.03 2.27
N GLY A 10 4.74 11.26 2.81
CA GLY A 10 3.69 11.68 3.74
C GLY A 10 2.30 11.83 3.13
N ASP A 11 2.20 11.83 1.80
CA ASP A 11 0.95 11.88 1.03
C ASP A 11 0.49 10.49 0.54
N ALA A 12 1.28 9.44 0.78
CA ALA A 12 0.90 8.08 0.43
C ALA A 12 -0.13 7.52 1.42
N GLY A 13 -1.00 6.62 0.94
CA GLY A 13 -1.92 5.90 1.81
C GLY A 13 -2.54 4.69 1.14
N THR A 14 -2.89 3.71 1.96
CA THR A 14 -3.61 2.52 1.54
C THR A 14 -5.11 2.75 1.59
N ILE A 15 -5.59 3.68 2.43
CA ILE A 15 -6.98 4.07 2.51
C ILE A 15 -7.10 5.59 2.43
N LYS A 16 -8.21 6.06 1.86
CA LYS A 16 -8.59 7.47 1.87
C LYS A 16 -9.84 7.71 2.69
N TYR A 17 -9.73 8.61 3.66
CA TYR A 17 -10.87 9.18 4.37
C TYR A 17 -10.94 10.69 4.12
N ARG A 18 -11.98 11.10 3.39
CA ARG A 18 -12.17 12.49 2.95
C ARG A 18 -10.97 12.98 2.16
N HIS A 19 -10.28 14.03 2.61
CA HIS A 19 -9.11 14.61 1.95
C HIS A 19 -7.80 13.89 2.29
N LEU A 20 -7.81 12.94 3.23
CA LEU A 20 -6.60 12.39 3.83
C LEU A 20 -6.39 10.94 3.42
N TRP A 21 -5.19 10.69 2.91
CA TRP A 21 -4.63 9.35 2.72
C TRP A 21 -3.96 8.89 4.02
N GLN A 22 -4.14 7.62 4.36
CA GLN A 22 -3.56 7.01 5.56
C GLN A 22 -2.98 5.64 5.22
N VAL A 23 -1.86 5.29 5.87
CA VAL A 23 -1.22 3.97 5.73
C VAL A 23 -1.66 3.08 6.88
N PHE A 24 -2.72 2.29 6.66
CA PHE A 24 -3.20 1.32 7.65
C PHE A 24 -2.60 -0.06 7.41
N ASP A 25 -2.38 -0.41 6.15
CA ASP A 25 -1.89 -1.72 5.74
C ASP A 25 -0.36 -1.70 5.70
N GLN A 26 0.25 -2.68 6.36
CA GLN A 26 1.69 -2.76 6.54
C GLN A 26 2.17 -4.20 6.42
N ILE A 27 3.41 -4.36 5.93
CA ILE A 27 4.14 -5.62 6.00
C ILE A 27 5.28 -5.43 7.01
N MET A 28 5.30 -6.26 8.05
CA MET A 28 6.35 -6.23 9.06
C MET A 28 7.38 -7.33 8.80
N VAL A 29 8.65 -6.98 8.91
CA VAL A 29 9.73 -7.88 8.50
C VAL A 29 10.78 -8.02 9.60
N SER A 30 11.34 -9.22 9.73
CA SER A 30 12.48 -9.46 10.61
C SER A 30 13.71 -8.73 10.08
N ARG A 31 14.56 -8.20 10.98
CA ARG A 31 15.78 -7.47 10.58
C ARG A 31 16.72 -8.33 9.72
N SER A 32 16.69 -9.65 9.91
CA SER A 32 17.48 -10.60 9.12
C SER A 32 17.15 -10.61 7.63
N PHE A 33 15.98 -10.11 7.21
CA PHE A 33 15.68 -9.97 5.78
C PHE A 33 16.55 -8.91 5.09
N PHE A 34 17.28 -8.07 5.82
CA PHE A 34 18.20 -7.08 5.26
C PHE A 34 19.65 -7.58 5.22
N GLU A 35 19.89 -8.82 5.61
CA GLU A 35 21.20 -9.47 5.51
C GLU A 35 21.34 -10.06 4.09
N THR A 36 22.12 -9.42 3.23
CA THR A 36 22.26 -9.80 1.79
C THR A 36 22.90 -11.17 1.57
N GLU A 37 23.54 -11.74 2.60
CA GLU A 37 24.11 -13.10 2.57
C GLU A 37 23.05 -14.20 2.75
N ARG A 38 21.79 -13.84 3.01
CA ARG A 38 20.70 -14.80 3.15
C ARG A 38 20.17 -15.22 1.77
N PRO A 39 19.66 -16.46 1.62
CA PRO A 39 19.09 -16.92 0.36
C PRO A 39 17.93 -16.06 -0.16
N ILE A 40 17.20 -15.41 0.73
CA ILE A 40 16.12 -14.46 0.43
C ILE A 40 16.36 -13.21 1.26
N PHE A 41 16.44 -12.05 0.61
CA PHE A 41 16.73 -10.79 1.27
C PHE A 41 16.07 -9.61 0.56
N MET A 42 16.09 -8.46 1.22
CA MET A 42 15.78 -7.15 0.68
C MET A 42 17.03 -6.29 0.77
N GLU A 43 17.43 -5.66 -0.34
CA GLU A 43 18.60 -4.77 -0.35
C GLU A 43 18.43 -3.56 0.56
N LYS A 44 17.19 -3.09 0.72
CA LYS A 44 16.81 -1.99 1.60
C LYS A 44 15.38 -2.21 2.11
N PRO A 45 15.01 -1.65 3.27
CA PRO A 45 13.62 -1.59 3.70
C PRO A 45 12.79 -0.81 2.67
N GLU A 46 11.94 -1.50 1.95
CA GLU A 46 11.01 -0.90 0.98
C GLU A 46 9.64 -1.56 1.06
N MET A 47 8.61 -0.73 1.02
CA MET A 47 7.22 -1.10 0.77
C MET A 47 6.66 -0.12 -0.25
N ARG A 48 5.81 -0.61 -1.15
CA ARG A 48 5.10 0.19 -2.13
C ARG A 48 3.61 0.03 -1.93
N ILE A 49 2.86 1.10 -2.10
CA ILE A 49 1.42 1.03 -2.24
C ILE A 49 1.13 0.89 -3.74
N ILE A 50 0.23 -0.03 -4.09
CA ILE A 50 -0.13 -0.30 -5.48
C ILE A 50 -1.37 0.51 -5.83
N ASP A 51 -1.19 1.49 -6.71
CA ASP A 51 -2.14 2.55 -7.07
C ASP A 51 -2.46 2.55 -8.57
N PHE A 52 -2.48 1.37 -9.19
CA PHE A 52 -2.80 1.25 -10.61
C PHE A 52 -4.14 1.93 -10.94
N PRO A 53 -4.29 2.57 -12.13
CA PRO A 53 -5.48 3.35 -12.45
C PRO A 53 -6.81 2.60 -12.29
N PHE A 54 -6.84 1.28 -12.50
CA PHE A 54 -8.06 0.49 -12.35
C PHE A 54 -8.47 0.25 -10.88
N LEU A 55 -7.55 0.45 -9.93
CA LEU A 55 -7.81 0.39 -8.49
C LEU A 55 -8.36 1.70 -7.93
N LEU A 56 -8.42 2.74 -8.77
CA LEU A 56 -8.77 4.10 -8.36
C LEU A 56 -9.99 4.61 -9.13
N GLU A 57 -10.69 5.53 -8.51
CA GLU A 57 -11.74 6.33 -9.13
C GLU A 57 -11.61 7.80 -8.69
N ARG A 58 -12.23 8.71 -9.46
CA ARG A 58 -12.26 10.12 -9.09
C ARG A 58 -13.05 10.32 -7.79
N ASP A 59 -12.52 11.12 -6.88
CA ASP A 59 -13.24 11.55 -5.69
C ASP A 59 -13.92 12.90 -5.94
N ASP A 60 -15.15 12.86 -6.44
CA ASP A 60 -15.93 14.07 -6.77
C ASP A 60 -16.30 14.89 -5.52
N LYS A 61 -16.25 14.29 -4.32
CA LYS A 61 -16.69 14.94 -3.07
C LYS A 61 -15.54 15.62 -2.33
N PHE A 62 -14.38 14.99 -2.28
CA PHE A 62 -13.23 15.49 -1.53
C PHE A 62 -12.00 15.79 -2.40
N GLY A 63 -12.13 15.62 -3.73
CA GLY A 63 -11.10 15.94 -4.71
C GLY A 63 -9.99 14.89 -4.79
N GLY A 64 -9.24 14.89 -5.88
CA GLY A 64 -8.23 13.86 -6.14
C GLY A 64 -8.86 12.52 -6.49
N ASP A 65 -8.15 11.45 -6.22
CA ASP A 65 -8.62 10.09 -6.47
C ASP A 65 -8.91 9.38 -5.13
N GLN A 66 -9.61 8.27 -5.18
CA GLN A 66 -9.89 7.38 -4.05
C GLN A 66 -9.87 5.92 -4.52
N PRO A 67 -9.74 4.94 -3.61
CA PRO A 67 -9.86 3.54 -3.98
C PRO A 67 -11.21 3.27 -4.65
N PHE A 68 -11.21 2.51 -5.73
CA PHE A 68 -12.45 2.06 -6.38
C PHE A 68 -13.10 0.99 -5.51
N ARG A 69 -14.06 1.43 -4.68
CA ARG A 69 -14.59 0.62 -3.56
C ARG A 69 -15.61 -0.41 -4.03
N THR A 70 -15.65 -1.56 -3.38
CA THR A 70 -16.73 -2.54 -3.61
C THR A 70 -18.08 -2.03 -3.12
N TYR A 71 -18.09 -1.34 -1.98
CA TYR A 71 -19.28 -0.75 -1.39
C TYR A 71 -19.05 0.71 -0.99
N VAL A 72 -20.11 1.51 -1.13
CA VAL A 72 -20.19 2.87 -0.57
C VAL A 72 -21.39 2.90 0.37
N GLY A 73 -21.13 2.83 1.68
CA GLY A 73 -22.16 2.59 2.69
C GLY A 73 -22.85 1.25 2.43
N MET A 74 -24.18 1.25 2.36
CA MET A 74 -24.98 0.04 2.10
C MET A 74 -25.17 -0.27 0.60
N ARG A 75 -24.57 0.53 -0.30
CA ARG A 75 -24.73 0.37 -1.75
C ARG A 75 -23.53 -0.33 -2.36
N TYR A 76 -23.76 -1.41 -3.12
CA TYR A 76 -22.72 -2.01 -3.98
C TYR A 76 -22.33 -1.03 -5.08
N HIS A 77 -21.04 -0.77 -5.20
CA HIS A 77 -20.48 0.22 -6.12
C HIS A 77 -19.75 -0.41 -7.31
N GLY A 78 -19.29 -1.66 -7.16
CA GLY A 78 -18.69 -2.42 -8.27
C GLY A 78 -17.17 -2.41 -8.34
N GLY A 79 -16.50 -1.73 -7.40
CA GLY A 79 -15.04 -1.71 -7.31
C GLY A 79 -14.43 -2.90 -6.57
N TYR A 80 -13.12 -2.85 -6.40
CA TYR A 80 -12.31 -3.96 -5.92
C TYR A 80 -12.14 -3.99 -4.40
N SER A 81 -11.86 -2.84 -3.78
CA SER A 81 -11.52 -2.73 -2.36
C SER A 81 -11.56 -1.27 -1.92
N ASP A 82 -11.87 -1.00 -0.67
CA ASP A 82 -11.71 0.31 -0.04
C ASP A 82 -10.28 0.58 0.46
N HIS A 83 -9.40 -0.42 0.36
CA HIS A 83 -7.96 -0.36 0.61
C HIS A 83 -7.14 -0.70 -0.63
N LEU A 84 -6.06 0.04 -0.87
CA LEU A 84 -5.04 -0.26 -1.86
C LEU A 84 -4.06 -1.33 -1.33
N PRO A 85 -3.60 -2.26 -2.18
CA PRO A 85 -2.62 -3.26 -1.78
C PRO A 85 -1.26 -2.66 -1.42
N VAL A 86 -0.53 -3.34 -0.54
CA VAL A 86 0.89 -3.09 -0.30
C VAL A 86 1.74 -4.21 -0.90
N TRP A 87 2.93 -3.84 -1.39
CA TRP A 87 3.86 -4.71 -2.07
C TRP A 87 5.28 -4.51 -1.54
N TRP A 88 6.07 -5.57 -1.60
CA TRP A 88 7.49 -5.60 -1.30
C TRP A 88 8.22 -6.43 -2.36
N ASN A 89 9.50 -6.13 -2.57
CA ASN A 89 10.32 -6.84 -3.54
C ASN A 89 11.42 -7.61 -2.81
N LEU A 90 11.41 -8.93 -2.93
CA LEU A 90 12.41 -9.81 -2.35
C LEU A 90 13.37 -10.27 -3.45
N LYS A 91 14.67 -10.27 -3.15
CA LYS A 91 15.69 -10.87 -4.01
C LYS A 91 16.05 -12.25 -3.48
N ARG A 92 16.36 -13.13 -4.42
CA ARG A 92 16.94 -14.44 -4.13
C ARG A 92 18.42 -14.37 -4.47
N ALA A 93 19.28 -14.81 -3.55
CA ALA A 93 20.69 -14.99 -3.86
C ALA A 93 20.82 -16.00 -5.02
N PRO A 94 21.81 -15.82 -5.92
CA PRO A 94 22.04 -16.73 -7.05
C PRO A 94 22.21 -18.19 -6.60
#